data_AF-A0A6I9MR06-F1
#
_entry.id   AF-A0A6I9MR06-F1
#
_cell.length_a   1.000
_cell.length_b   1.000
_cell.length_c   1.000
_cell.angle_alpha   90.00
_cell.angle_beta   90.00
_cell.angle_gamma   90.00
#
_symmetry.space_group_name_H-M   'P 1'
#
loop_
_entity.id
_entity.type
_entity.pdbx_description
1 polymer ?
#
loop_
_entity_poly.entity_id
_entity_poly.type
_entity_poly.pdbx_seq_one_letter_code
_entity_poly.pdbx_strand_id
1 'polypeptide(L)'
;NFNDLIVIVFFCVCSKLDWWTSDECNMINGTNGGSFHPVITKNETLYMFSSDLCRSLYALYEEDVTVKGIPGYRFSPPSEVFANQTVNPANAGFCVPAGNCLGSGVLNVSPCKQGAPIVMSTPHFYQADEKYVQDVFGMRPKKEQHQTAIDINPVIISTLIILSRQ
;
A
#
# COMPACT_ATOMS: atom_id res chain seq x y z
N ASN A 1 2.58 -19.18 -14.98
CA ASN A 1 3.77 -19.45 -14.14
C ASN A 1 3.31 -19.63 -12.70
N PHE A 2 4.04 -20.31 -11.80
CA PHE A 2 3.65 -20.37 -10.37
C PHE A 2 3.66 -18.98 -9.73
N ASN A 3 4.50 -18.07 -10.23
CA ASN A 3 4.58 -16.69 -9.75
C ASN A 3 3.35 -15.84 -10.14
N ASP A 4 2.53 -16.30 -11.09
CA ASP A 4 1.32 -15.58 -11.54
C ASP A 4 0.04 -16.11 -10.88
N LEU A 5 0.17 -17.10 -10.00
CA LEU A 5 -0.98 -17.55 -9.20
C LEU A 5 -1.54 -16.32 -8.47
N ILE A 6 -2.87 -16.18 -8.47
CA ILE A 6 -3.66 -15.17 -7.74
C ILE A 6 -3.37 -13.68 -8.02
N VAL A 7 -2.55 -13.37 -9.02
CA VAL A 7 -2.37 -12.00 -9.52
C VAL A 7 -3.69 -11.50 -10.12
N ILE A 8 -4.06 -10.26 -9.80
CA ILE A 8 -5.24 -9.63 -10.36
C ILE A 8 -4.95 -9.23 -11.80
N VAL A 9 -5.67 -9.83 -12.75
CA VAL A 9 -5.57 -9.50 -14.18
C VAL A 9 -6.65 -8.49 -14.60
N PHE A 10 -7.81 -8.52 -13.95
CA PHE A 10 -8.93 -7.62 -14.20
C PHE A 10 -9.56 -7.15 -12.89
N PHE A 11 -9.89 -5.87 -12.80
CA PHE A 11 -10.73 -5.31 -11.75
C PHE A 11 -11.88 -4.54 -12.40
N CYS A 12 -13.13 -4.84 -12.02
CA CYS A 12 -14.33 -4.25 -12.64
C CYS A 12 -14.37 -4.37 -14.18
N VAL A 13 -13.86 -5.47 -14.75
CA VAL A 13 -13.76 -5.72 -16.20
C VAL A 13 -12.75 -4.79 -16.93
N CYS A 14 -12.00 -3.98 -16.19
CA CYS A 14 -10.91 -3.15 -16.71
C CYS A 14 -9.54 -3.77 -16.38
N SER A 15 -8.59 -3.66 -17.30
CA SER A 15 -7.20 -4.10 -17.12
C SER A 15 -6.29 -3.00 -16.56
N LYS A 16 -6.78 -1.75 -16.53
CA LYS A 16 -6.14 -0.59 -15.90
C LYS A 16 -7.21 0.35 -15.32
N LEU A 17 -6.80 1.19 -14.39
CA LEU A 17 -7.63 2.27 -13.84
C LEU A 17 -7.65 3.48 -14.79
N ASP A 18 -8.55 4.43 -14.53
CA ASP A 18 -8.68 5.70 -15.23
C ASP A 18 -8.78 6.92 -14.29
N TRP A 19 -8.50 6.72 -13.00
CA TRP A 19 -8.62 7.77 -11.97
C TRP A 19 -7.36 8.61 -11.79
N TRP A 20 -6.20 8.09 -12.18
CA TRP A 20 -4.90 8.71 -11.96
C TRP A 20 -4.36 9.36 -13.23
N THR A 21 -3.40 10.26 -13.10
CA THR A 21 -2.93 11.10 -14.21
C THR A 21 -1.83 10.49 -15.07
N SER A 22 -1.22 9.38 -14.64
CA SER A 22 -0.20 8.64 -15.41
C SER A 22 -0.62 7.19 -15.66
N ASP A 23 -0.14 6.59 -16.75
CA ASP A 23 -0.45 5.20 -17.09
C ASP A 23 0.13 4.23 -16.03
N GLU A 24 1.31 4.54 -15.48
CA GLU A 24 1.95 3.73 -14.44
C GLU A 24 1.12 3.71 -13.15
N CYS A 25 0.55 4.85 -12.76
CA CYS A 25 -0.29 4.96 -11.57
C CYS A 25 -1.63 4.23 -11.73
N ASN A 26 -2.06 4.05 -12.98
CA ASN A 26 -3.27 3.33 -13.33
C ASN A 26 -3.08 1.81 -13.48
N MET A 27 -1.86 1.29 -13.33
CA MET A 27 -1.59 -0.14 -13.40
C MET A 27 -2.18 -0.88 -12.19
N ILE A 28 -2.82 -2.02 -12.46
CA ILE A 28 -3.27 -2.98 -11.44
C ILE A 28 -2.19 -4.06 -11.34
N ASN A 29 -1.41 -4.02 -10.26
CA ASN A 29 -0.26 -4.88 -10.05
C ASN A 29 -0.45 -5.76 -8.81
N GLY A 30 -0.02 -7.02 -8.94
CA GLY A 30 0.05 -7.96 -7.83
C GLY A 30 -1.30 -8.57 -7.46
N THR A 31 -1.43 -9.01 -6.21
CA THR A 31 -2.61 -9.72 -5.70
C THR A 31 -3.56 -8.74 -4.99
N ASN A 32 -4.62 -9.25 -4.35
CA ASN A 32 -5.45 -8.42 -3.45
C ASN A 32 -4.83 -8.23 -2.05
N GLY A 33 -3.58 -8.66 -1.83
CA GLY A 33 -2.88 -8.62 -0.54
C GLY A 33 -3.29 -9.72 0.45
N GLY A 34 -4.36 -10.48 0.16
CA GLY A 34 -4.83 -11.58 1.02
C GLY A 34 -3.94 -12.82 0.95
N SER A 35 -3.38 -13.08 -0.22
CA SER A 35 -2.50 -14.22 -0.49
C SER A 35 -1.41 -13.79 -1.48
N PHE A 36 -0.30 -14.52 -1.51
CA PHE A 36 0.81 -14.30 -2.44
C PHE A 36 1.24 -15.63 -3.08
N HIS A 37 2.04 -15.56 -4.14
CA HIS A 37 2.58 -16.74 -4.82
C HIS A 37 3.51 -17.55 -3.86
N PRO A 38 3.73 -18.86 -4.10
CA PRO A 38 4.51 -19.68 -3.19
C PRO A 38 6.02 -19.44 -3.38
N VAL A 39 6.82 -19.78 -2.35
CA VAL A 39 8.29 -19.67 -2.36
C VAL A 39 8.78 -18.21 -2.41
N ILE A 40 8.26 -17.40 -1.49
CA ILE A 40 8.61 -15.99 -1.36
C ILE A 40 10.03 -15.84 -0.80
N THR A 41 10.80 -14.92 -1.39
CA THR A 41 12.17 -14.59 -0.96
C THR A 41 12.25 -13.21 -0.30
N LYS A 42 13.26 -13.02 0.55
CA LYS A 42 13.46 -11.76 1.30
C LYS A 42 13.84 -10.56 0.41
N ASN A 43 14.33 -10.81 -0.79
CA ASN A 43 14.73 -9.77 -1.75
C ASN A 43 13.61 -9.41 -2.73
N GLU A 44 12.43 -9.99 -2.57
CA GLU A 44 11.30 -9.75 -3.44
C GLU A 44 10.48 -8.52 -3.01
N THR A 45 9.91 -7.83 -4.00
CA THR A 45 8.93 -6.76 -3.80
C THR A 45 7.53 -7.33 -4.02
N LEU A 46 6.70 -7.35 -2.98
CA LEU A 46 5.35 -7.87 -3.06
C LEU A 46 4.37 -6.77 -3.46
N TYR A 47 3.80 -6.87 -4.66
CA TYR A 47 2.78 -5.94 -5.13
C TYR A 47 1.38 -6.38 -4.69
N MET A 48 0.53 -5.39 -4.39
CA MET A 48 -0.87 -5.63 -4.07
C MET A 48 -1.75 -4.45 -4.52
N PHE A 49 -2.95 -4.77 -4.97
CA PHE A 49 -3.97 -3.78 -5.30
C PHE A 49 -4.93 -3.59 -4.14
N SER A 50 -5.10 -2.33 -3.70
CA SER A 50 -6.11 -1.97 -2.70
C SER A 50 -7.28 -1.26 -3.38
N SER A 51 -8.46 -1.88 -3.36
CA SER A 51 -9.69 -1.26 -3.85
C SER A 51 -10.12 -0.03 -3.02
N ASP A 52 -9.71 0.03 -1.76
CA ASP A 52 -10.05 1.13 -0.86
C ASP A 52 -9.21 2.38 -1.17
N LEU A 53 -7.92 2.17 -1.42
CA LEU A 53 -6.98 3.21 -1.82
C LEU A 53 -6.97 3.47 -3.33
N CYS A 54 -7.72 2.66 -4.09
CA CYS A 54 -7.90 2.78 -5.53
C CYS A 54 -6.59 2.75 -6.32
N ARG A 55 -5.57 2.04 -5.83
CA ARG A 55 -4.26 1.94 -6.48
C ARG A 55 -3.53 0.67 -6.08
N SER A 56 -2.51 0.35 -6.88
CA SER A 56 -1.51 -0.64 -6.52
C SER A 56 -0.47 -0.05 -5.55
N LEU A 57 -0.03 -0.89 -4.62
CA LEU A 57 0.99 -0.64 -3.60
C LEU A 57 2.02 -1.77 -3.66
N TYR A 58 3.12 -1.59 -2.93
CA TYR A 58 4.09 -2.65 -2.72
C TYR A 58 4.56 -2.69 -1.27
N ALA A 59 5.03 -3.86 -0.85
CA ALA A 59 5.63 -4.11 0.45
C ALA A 59 7.01 -4.74 0.29
N LEU A 60 7.92 -4.40 1.19
CA LEU A 60 9.30 -4.89 1.22
C LEU A 60 9.53 -5.70 2.49
N TYR A 61 10.44 -6.68 2.41
CA TYR A 61 10.83 -7.48 3.58
C TYR A 61 11.43 -6.58 4.66
N GLU A 62 11.02 -6.81 5.90
CA GLU A 62 11.49 -6.09 7.07
C GLU A 62 12.25 -7.01 8.03
N GLU A 63 11.63 -8.12 8.43
CA GLU A 63 12.20 -9.02 9.45
C GLU A 63 11.61 -10.44 9.39
N ASP A 64 12.30 -11.38 10.04
CA ASP A 64 11.77 -12.71 10.33
C ASP A 64 10.85 -12.63 11.56
N VAL A 65 9.70 -13.28 11.48
CA VAL A 65 8.71 -13.30 12.56
C VAL A 65 8.27 -14.72 12.89
N THR A 66 7.70 -14.90 14.07
CA THR A 66 7.03 -16.14 14.46
C THR A 66 5.61 -15.84 14.90
N VAL A 67 4.63 -16.29 14.12
CA VAL A 67 3.20 -16.09 14.40
C VAL A 67 2.62 -17.39 14.90
N LYS A 68 2.24 -17.44 16.18
CA LYS A 68 1.65 -18.64 16.82
C LYS A 68 2.49 -19.93 16.61
N GLY A 69 3.82 -19.79 16.67
CA GLY A 69 4.76 -20.91 16.49
C GLY A 69 5.11 -21.23 15.03
N ILE A 70 4.57 -20.48 14.05
CA ILE A 70 4.86 -20.65 12.63
C ILE A 70 5.87 -19.58 12.20
N PRO A 71 7.03 -19.97 11.64
CA PRO A 71 7.98 -18.99 11.09
C PRO A 71 7.40 -18.32 9.85
N GLY A 72 7.69 -17.02 9.71
CA GLY A 72 7.25 -16.22 8.58
C GLY A 72 8.15 -15.03 8.33
N TYR A 73 7.87 -14.34 7.24
CA TYR A 73 8.51 -13.08 6.86
C TYR A 73 7.52 -11.94 7.01
N ARG A 74 7.96 -10.85 7.63
CA ARG A 74 7.20 -9.62 7.68
C ARG A 74 7.56 -8.74 6.50
N PHE A 75 6.53 -8.34 5.76
CA PHE A 75 6.61 -7.33 4.72
C PHE A 75 5.80 -6.10 5.13
N SER A 76 6.31 -4.91 4.83
CA SER A 76 5.59 -3.67 5.10
C SER A 76 5.75 -2.66 3.94
N PRO A 77 4.72 -1.84 3.66
CA PRO A 77 4.86 -0.74 2.72
C PRO A 77 5.90 0.27 3.24
N PRO A 78 6.94 0.59 2.45
CA PRO A 78 7.89 1.61 2.84
C PRO A 78 7.24 3.01 2.73
N SER A 79 7.80 4.00 3.41
CA SER A 79 7.28 5.39 3.44
C SER A 79 7.10 6.00 2.04
N GLU A 80 7.93 5.56 1.10
CA GLU A 80 8.00 5.97 -0.30
C GLU A 80 6.70 5.68 -1.07
N VAL A 81 5.89 4.74 -0.59
CA VAL A 81 4.58 4.39 -1.18
C VAL A 81 3.61 5.58 -1.10
N PHE A 82 3.63 6.33 0.00
CA PHE A 82 2.78 7.50 0.22
C PHE A 82 3.58 8.81 0.28
N ALA A 83 4.88 8.79 -0.02
CA ALA A 83 5.70 9.98 -0.02
C ALA A 83 5.28 10.94 -1.15
N ASN A 84 5.55 12.23 -0.96
CA ASN A 84 5.29 13.24 -1.98
C ASN A 84 6.18 13.04 -3.23
N GLN A 85 5.83 13.74 -4.32
CA GLN A 85 6.55 13.65 -5.60
C GLN A 85 8.03 14.09 -5.56
N THR A 86 8.44 14.86 -4.55
CA THR A 86 9.85 15.27 -4.39
C THR A 86 10.70 14.12 -3.87
N VAL A 87 10.14 13.28 -2.99
CA VAL A 87 10.80 12.09 -2.46
C VAL A 87 10.66 10.91 -3.41
N ASN A 88 9.47 10.69 -3.98
CA ASN A 88 9.21 9.65 -4.97
C ASN A 88 8.49 10.25 -6.19
N PRO A 89 9.22 10.62 -7.26
CA PRO A 89 8.64 11.23 -8.46
C PRO A 89 7.56 10.41 -9.14
N ALA A 90 7.58 9.07 -9.01
CA ALA A 90 6.54 8.21 -9.56
C ALA A 90 5.17 8.47 -8.92
N ASN A 91 5.12 9.02 -7.70
CA ASN A 91 3.85 9.33 -7.03
C ASN A 91 3.14 10.58 -7.58
N ALA A 92 3.78 11.36 -8.47
CA ALA A 92 3.16 12.52 -9.09
C ALA A 92 1.86 12.17 -9.84
N GLY A 93 1.76 10.95 -10.39
CA GLY A 93 0.57 10.49 -11.09
C GLY A 93 -0.67 10.31 -10.20
N PHE A 94 -0.50 10.19 -8.89
CA PHE A 94 -1.61 10.12 -7.92
C PHE A 94 -2.17 11.49 -7.52
N CYS A 95 -1.55 12.58 -8.00
CA CYS A 95 -2.01 13.93 -7.72
C CYS A 95 -3.08 14.34 -8.74
N VAL A 96 -4.30 14.58 -8.25
CA VAL A 96 -5.46 14.95 -9.07
C VAL A 96 -6.07 16.24 -8.54
N PRO A 97 -6.10 17.34 -9.32
CA PRO A 97 -5.55 17.50 -10.67
C PRO A 97 -4.01 17.47 -10.70
N ALA A 98 -3.43 17.20 -11.87
CA ALA A 98 -1.97 17.10 -12.05
C ALA A 98 -1.25 18.35 -11.51
N GLY A 99 -0.17 18.14 -10.76
CA GLY A 99 0.60 19.20 -10.10
C GLY A 99 0.05 19.66 -8.75
N ASN A 100 -1.19 19.29 -8.39
CA ASN A 100 -1.77 19.59 -7.07
C ASN A 100 -1.61 18.37 -6.13
N CYS A 101 -0.39 18.18 -5.63
CA CYS A 101 -0.07 17.10 -4.71
C CYS A 101 -0.26 17.54 -3.25
N LEU A 102 -0.83 16.65 -2.44
CA LEU A 102 -0.73 16.75 -0.99
C LEU A 102 0.70 16.42 -0.54
N GLY A 103 1.01 16.73 0.72
CA GLY A 103 2.26 16.33 1.37
C GLY A 103 2.40 14.81 1.55
N SER A 104 3.52 14.37 2.14
CA SER A 104 3.80 12.94 2.32
C SER A 104 2.84 12.29 3.32
N GLY A 105 2.58 11.00 3.12
CA GLY A 105 1.80 10.11 4.00
C GLY A 105 0.28 10.25 3.90
N VAL A 106 -0.21 10.97 2.89
CA VAL A 106 -1.65 11.10 2.61
C VAL A 106 -1.94 10.90 1.12
N LEU A 107 -3.14 10.41 0.80
CA LEU A 107 -3.60 10.16 -0.56
C LEU A 107 -5.02 10.67 -0.75
N ASN A 108 -5.21 11.56 -1.73
CA ASN A 108 -6.55 11.98 -2.14
C ASN A 108 -7.22 10.87 -2.98
N VAL A 109 -8.27 10.24 -2.44
CA VAL A 109 -9.03 9.18 -3.12
C VAL A 109 -10.37 9.67 -3.66
N SER A 110 -10.61 10.99 -3.63
CA SER A 110 -11.80 11.61 -4.22
C SER A 110 -12.11 11.15 -5.65
N PRO A 111 -11.14 11.01 -6.57
CA PRO A 111 -11.41 10.61 -7.95
C PRO A 111 -12.13 9.26 -8.08
N CYS A 112 -11.79 8.28 -7.24
CA CYS A 112 -12.41 6.95 -7.28
C CYS A 112 -13.62 6.81 -6.35
N LYS A 113 -13.89 7.79 -5.49
CA LYS A 113 -15.01 7.82 -4.55
C LYS A 113 -16.10 8.80 -4.99
N GLN A 114 -16.37 8.85 -6.30
CA GLN A 114 -17.45 9.66 -6.89
C GLN A 114 -17.35 11.16 -6.53
N GLY A 115 -16.14 11.68 -6.39
CA GLY A 115 -15.89 13.08 -6.04
C GLY A 115 -16.08 13.43 -4.56
N ALA A 116 -16.31 12.45 -3.68
CA ALA A 116 -16.34 12.70 -2.23
C ALA A 116 -14.95 13.14 -1.73
N PRO A 117 -14.84 14.20 -0.90
CA PRO A 117 -13.55 14.76 -0.48
C PRO A 117 -12.87 13.90 0.59
N ILE A 118 -12.42 12.71 0.20
CA ILE A 118 -11.82 11.70 1.08
C ILE A 118 -10.31 11.68 0.87
N VAL A 119 -9.58 11.87 1.96
CA VAL A 119 -8.13 11.72 2.01
C VAL A 119 -7.81 10.56 2.95
N MET A 120 -7.07 9.60 2.44
CA MET A 120 -6.61 8.42 3.18
C MET A 120 -5.21 8.67 3.74
N SER A 121 -4.96 8.20 4.96
CA SER A 121 -3.65 8.17 5.59
C SER A 121 -3.49 6.87 6.35
N THR A 122 -2.32 6.65 6.93
CA THR A 122 -2.14 5.67 7.99
C THR A 122 -2.71 6.21 9.32
N PRO A 123 -2.95 5.36 10.32
CA PRO A 123 -3.45 5.79 11.63
C PRO A 123 -2.50 6.78 12.32
N HIS A 124 -3.09 7.82 12.91
CA HIS A 124 -2.36 8.93 13.54
C HIS A 124 -1.29 9.57 12.63
N PHE A 125 -1.47 9.54 11.31
CA PHE A 125 -0.54 10.10 10.33
C PHE A 125 0.89 9.52 10.42
N TYR A 126 1.00 8.23 10.75
CA TYR A 126 2.28 7.52 10.75
C TYR A 126 2.96 7.56 9.35
N GLN A 127 4.23 7.97 9.28
CA GLN A 127 4.95 8.22 8.01
C GLN A 127 4.43 9.41 7.17
N ALA A 128 3.58 10.28 7.73
CA ALA A 128 3.17 11.51 7.08
C ALA A 128 4.01 12.72 7.51
N ASP A 129 3.89 13.82 6.75
CA ASP A 129 4.52 15.10 7.11
C ASP A 129 4.03 15.55 8.50
N GLU A 130 4.94 16.09 9.32
CA GLU A 130 4.67 16.43 10.72
C GLU A 130 3.52 17.42 10.90
N LYS A 131 3.30 18.30 9.92
CA LYS A 131 2.17 19.24 9.90
C LYS A 131 0.82 18.53 10.11
N TYR A 132 0.62 17.34 9.55
CA TYR A 132 -0.65 16.61 9.72
C TYR A 132 -0.83 16.09 11.15
N VAL A 133 0.27 15.69 11.80
CA VAL A 133 0.27 15.26 13.20
C VAL A 133 -0.01 16.46 14.12
N GLN A 134 0.55 17.63 13.81
CA GLN A 134 0.42 18.84 14.63
C GLN A 134 -0.93 19.54 14.47
N ASP A 135 -1.52 19.51 13.28
CA ASP A 135 -2.80 20.18 12.97
C ASP A 135 -4.01 19.50 13.62
N VAL A 136 -3.88 18.24 14.06
CA VAL A 136 -4.95 17.48 14.70
C VAL A 136 -4.56 17.09 16.12
N PHE A 137 -5.32 17.58 17.10
CA PHE A 137 -5.10 17.23 18.49
C PHE A 137 -5.21 15.71 18.74
N GLY A 138 -4.26 15.17 19.50
CA GLY A 138 -4.27 13.77 19.94
C GLY A 138 -3.58 12.78 18.99
N MET A 139 -2.99 13.26 17.89
CA MET A 139 -2.20 12.41 17.00
C MET A 139 -0.88 11.99 17.67
N ARG A 140 -0.60 10.68 17.69
CA ARG A 140 0.58 10.08 18.34
C ARG A 140 1.06 8.90 17.50
N PRO A 141 1.69 9.15 16.35
CA PRO A 141 2.14 8.08 15.46
C PRO A 141 3.12 7.15 16.18
N LYS A 142 2.86 5.83 16.11
CA LYS A 142 3.71 4.78 16.66
C LYS A 142 3.79 3.65 15.65
N LYS A 143 5.02 3.28 15.26
CA LYS A 143 5.26 2.25 14.24
C LYS A 143 4.57 0.94 14.60
N GLU A 144 4.76 0.47 15.83
CA GLU A 144 4.25 -0.83 16.30
C GLU A 144 2.72 -0.90 16.33
N GLN A 145 2.04 0.25 16.32
CA GLN A 145 0.58 0.33 16.39
C GLN A 145 -0.06 0.70 15.06
N HIS A 146 0.63 1.47 14.21
CA HIS A 146 0.03 2.14 13.05
C HIS A 146 0.69 1.75 11.72
N GLN A 147 1.76 0.96 11.73
CA GLN A 147 2.31 0.39 10.52
C GLN A 147 1.39 -0.71 9.98
N THR A 148 1.25 -0.75 8.65
CA THR A 148 0.70 -1.92 7.97
C THR A 148 1.77 -2.98 7.81
N ALA A 149 1.50 -4.20 8.29
CA ALA A 149 2.41 -5.33 8.18
C ALA A 149 1.70 -6.57 7.63
N ILE A 150 2.40 -7.33 6.80
CA ILE A 150 1.95 -8.55 6.17
C ILE A 150 2.92 -9.66 6.58
N ASP A 151 2.47 -10.55 7.45
CA ASP A 151 3.27 -11.69 7.91
C ASP A 151 2.90 -12.89 7.05
N ILE A 152 3.85 -13.40 6.26
CA ILE A 152 3.62 -14.47 5.27
C ILE A 152 4.46 -15.69 5.61
N ASN A 153 3.91 -16.89 5.40
CA ASN A 153 4.71 -18.10 5.42
C ASN A 153 5.43 -18.24 4.06
N PRO A 154 6.76 -18.29 4.02
CA PRO A 154 7.50 -18.24 2.76
C PRO A 154 7.28 -19.46 1.85
N VAL A 155 6.85 -20.60 2.39
CA VAL A 155 6.75 -21.85 1.62
C VAL A 155 5.38 -22.02 0.95
N ILE A 156 4.33 -21.48 1.56
CA ILE A 156 2.95 -21.68 1.11
C ILE A 156 2.35 -20.36 0.62
N ILE A 157 1.29 -20.45 -0.18
CA ILE A 157 0.57 -19.28 -0.74
C ILE A 157 -0.23 -18.47 0.29
N SER A 158 -0.16 -18.83 1.58
CA SER A 158 -1.01 -18.25 2.62
C SER A 158 -0.28 -17.15 3.36
N THR A 159 -0.91 -15.98 3.40
CA THR A 159 -0.63 -14.97 4.41
C THR A 159 -1.03 -15.53 5.78
N LEU A 160 -0.20 -15.33 6.80
CA LEU A 160 -0.47 -15.78 8.17
C LEU A 160 -1.36 -14.75 8.88
N ILE A 161 -0.96 -13.48 8.84
CA ILE A 161 -1.66 -12.35 9.44
C ILE A 161 -1.44 -11.10 8.57
N ILE A 162 -2.49 -10.31 8.39
CA ILE A 162 -2.41 -8.94 7.88
C ILE A 162 -2.78 -8.00 9.01
N LEU A 163 -1.82 -7.19 9.45
CA LEU A 163 -2.07 -6.05 10.31
C LEU A 163 -2.30 -4.84 9.41
N SER A 164 -3.47 -4.77 8.77
CA SER A 164 -3.90 -3.57 8.04
C SER A 164 -4.68 -2.69 9.00
N ARG A 165 -4.18 -1.48 9.22
CA ARG A 165 -4.83 -0.50 10.10
C ARG A 165 -5.26 0.67 9.23
N GLN A 166 -6.56 0.81 9.02
CA GLN A 166 -7.18 2.01 8.45
C GLN A 166 -7.30 3.07 9.55
#